data_AF-A0A2S8WZ53-F1
#
_entry.id   AF-A0A2S8WZ53-F1
#
_cell.length_a   1.000
_cell.length_b   1.000
_cell.length_c   1.000
_cell.angle_alpha   90.00
_cell.angle_beta   90.00
_cell.angle_gamma   90.00
#
_symmetry.space_group_name_H-M   'P 1'
#
loop_
_entity.id
_entity.type
_entity.pdbx_description
1 polymer ?
#
loop_
_entity_poly.entity_id
_entity_poly.type
_entity_poly.pdbx_seq_one_letter_code
_entity_poly.pdbx_strand_id
1 'polypeptide(L)'
;MRKKRWIVSIVILIIILFMSELMMLSSGKVGVLNITRKVISGAPHVIVQGQTLSYQGKVHWEEMQSSIEEYSVSDEGTVLYKALGTPVPPPWIYVRKGNNQGYRYKVPKLPWKL
;
A
#
# COMPACT_ATOMS: atom_id res chain seq x y z
N MET A 1 35.94 21.41 7.83
CA MET A 1 34.83 21.02 8.74
C MET A 1 33.43 21.06 8.11
N ARG A 2 33.10 22.01 7.21
CA ARG A 2 31.77 22.12 6.57
C ARG A 2 31.33 20.88 5.77
N LYS A 3 32.22 20.25 5.00
CA LYS A 3 31.91 19.05 4.19
C LYS A 3 31.48 17.84 5.03
N LYS A 4 32.06 17.64 6.22
CA LYS A 4 31.71 16.52 7.13
C LYS A 4 30.33 16.71 7.80
N ARG A 5 29.92 17.96 8.04
CA ARG A 5 28.61 18.27 8.65
C ARG A 5 27.42 17.86 7.77
N TRP A 6 27.54 18.01 6.46
CA TRP A 6 26.46 17.61 5.54
C TRP A 6 26.30 16.08 5.49
N ILE A 7 27.41 15.33 5.54
CA ILE A 7 27.38 13.87 5.65
C ILE A 7 26.65 13.43 6.93
N VAL A 8 27.01 14.02 8.09
CA VAL A 8 26.32 13.73 9.36
C VAL A 8 24.83 14.04 9.27
N SER A 9 24.45 15.14 8.62
CA SER A 9 23.05 15.52 8.43
C SER A 9 22.29 14.50 7.56
N ILE A 10 22.90 14.01 6.49
CA ILE A 10 22.33 12.96 5.63
C ILE A 10 22.16 11.66 6.41
N VAL A 11 23.16 11.26 7.20
CA VAL A 11 23.08 10.05 8.03
C VAL A 11 21.95 10.14 9.05
N ILE A 12 21.80 11.28 9.72
CA ILE A 12 20.70 11.51 10.67
C ILE A 12 19.34 11.41 9.96
N LEU A 13 19.19 11.99 8.77
CA LEU A 13 17.95 11.89 7.99
C LEU A 13 17.61 10.44 7.62
N ILE A 14 18.61 9.65 7.21
CA ILE A 14 18.41 8.23 6.89
C ILE A 14 17.96 7.46 8.14
N ILE A 15 18.57 7.71 9.30
CA ILE A 15 18.18 7.08 10.56
C ILE A 15 16.73 7.43 10.93
N ILE A 16 16.35 8.71 10.80
CA ILE A 16 14.97 9.14 11.08
C ILE A 16 13.96 8.44 10.15
N LEU A 17 14.28 8.33 8.85
CA LEU A 17 13.44 7.61 7.89
C LEU A 17 13.33 6.12 8.23
N PHE A 18 14.43 5.50 8.65
CA PHE A 18 14.40 4.10 9.05
C PHE A 18 13.58 3.88 10.34
N MET A 19 13.75 4.76 11.32
CA MET A 19 12.97 4.71 12.56
C MET A 19 11.47 4.95 12.32
N SER A 20 11.10 5.82 11.39
CA SER A 20 9.69 6.05 11.06
C SER A 20 9.07 4.82 10.38
N GLU A 21 9.80 4.16 9.49
CA GLU A 21 9.37 2.87 8.92
C GLU A 21 9.18 1.81 10.00
N LEU A 22 10.12 1.70 10.93
CA LEU A 22 10.04 0.74 12.03
C LEU A 22 8.81 0.99 12.93
N MET A 23 8.52 2.25 13.24
CA MET A 23 7.33 2.64 14.03
C MET A 23 6.02 2.37 13.29
N MET A 24 5.98 2.59 11.97
CA MET A 24 4.80 2.24 11.17
C MET A 24 4.60 0.72 11.12
N LEU A 25 5.68 -0.04 10.94
CA LEU A 25 5.63 -1.50 10.97
C LEU A 25 5.15 -2.03 12.32
N SER A 26 5.63 -1.48 13.45
CA SER A 26 5.21 -1.93 14.80
C SER A 26 3.77 -1.63 15.15
N SER A 27 3.21 -0.56 14.57
CA SER A 27 1.81 -0.19 14.73
C SER A 27 0.87 -0.86 13.71
N GLY A 28 1.38 -1.67 12.78
CA GLY A 28 0.59 -2.29 11.72
C GLY A 28 0.06 -1.27 10.71
N LYS A 29 0.68 -0.10 10.65
CA LYS A 29 0.35 0.97 9.71
C LYS A 29 1.23 0.91 8.47
N VAL A 30 0.80 1.61 7.42
CA VAL A 30 1.53 1.66 6.16
C VAL A 30 2.70 2.64 6.29
N GLY A 31 3.91 2.15 6.02
CA GLY A 31 5.14 2.94 6.03
C GLY A 31 5.17 4.10 5.03
N VAL A 32 6.01 5.09 5.31
CA VAL A 32 6.23 6.29 4.48
C VAL A 32 6.74 5.94 3.08
N LEU A 33 7.62 4.93 2.96
CA LEU A 33 8.13 4.42 1.70
C LEU A 33 7.00 3.83 0.85
N ASN A 34 6.07 3.10 1.47
CA ASN A 34 4.93 2.53 0.77
C ASN A 34 3.96 3.63 0.30
N ILE A 35 3.68 4.62 1.16
CA ILE A 35 2.89 5.80 0.81
C ILE A 35 3.53 6.55 -0.36
N THR A 36 4.84 6.78 -0.31
CA THR A 36 5.59 7.45 -1.39
C THR A 36 5.49 6.67 -2.70
N ARG A 37 5.68 5.33 -2.67
CA ARG A 37 5.52 4.48 -3.85
C ARG A 37 4.11 4.54 -4.44
N LYS A 38 3.08 4.60 -3.59
CA LYS A 38 1.67 4.75 -4.00
C LYS A 38 1.44 6.11 -4.68
N VAL A 39 1.98 7.19 -4.12
CA VAL A 39 1.85 8.54 -4.68
C VAL A 39 2.54 8.62 -6.04
N ILE A 40 3.78 8.14 -6.15
CA ILE A 40 4.55 8.15 -7.41
C ILE A 40 3.84 7.30 -8.49
N SER A 41 3.19 6.20 -8.11
CA SER A 41 2.46 5.36 -9.07
C SER A 41 1.12 5.95 -9.50
N GLY A 42 0.65 7.00 -8.83
CA GLY A 42 -0.68 7.59 -9.00
C GLY A 42 -1.81 6.70 -8.47
N ALA A 43 -1.50 5.71 -7.64
CA ALA A 43 -2.49 4.79 -7.10
C ALA A 43 -3.43 5.49 -6.12
N PRO A 44 -4.74 5.17 -6.12
CA PRO A 44 -5.70 5.80 -5.22
C PRO A 44 -5.36 5.53 -3.74
N HIS A 45 -5.78 6.44 -2.87
CA HIS A 45 -5.82 6.15 -1.45
C HIS A 45 -7.00 5.22 -1.17
N VAL A 46 -6.82 4.26 -0.26
CA VAL A 46 -7.85 3.27 0.04
C VAL A 46 -7.78 2.97 1.52
N ILE A 47 -8.92 3.17 2.20
CA ILE A 47 -9.11 2.88 3.62
C ILE A 47 -10.25 1.87 3.73
N VAL A 48 -10.05 0.84 4.54
CA VAL A 48 -11.07 -0.17 4.84
C VAL A 48 -11.11 -0.36 6.34
N GLN A 49 -12.28 -0.15 6.96
CA GLN A 49 -12.46 -0.29 8.41
C GLN A 49 -11.48 0.59 9.22
N GLY A 50 -11.24 1.82 8.76
CA GLY A 50 -10.29 2.75 9.36
C GLY A 50 -8.82 2.42 9.12
N GLN A 51 -8.50 1.36 8.36
CA GLN A 51 -7.14 0.94 8.06
C GLN A 51 -6.75 1.28 6.61
N THR A 52 -5.67 2.06 6.44
CA THR A 52 -5.09 2.31 5.13
C THR A 52 -4.50 1.03 4.54
N LEU A 53 -4.82 0.72 3.29
CA LEU A 53 -4.26 -0.43 2.59
C LEU A 53 -2.83 -0.15 2.09
N SER A 54 -1.97 -1.17 2.17
CA SER A 54 -0.61 -1.12 1.66
C SER A 54 -0.59 -1.33 0.15
N TYR A 55 0.03 -0.41 -0.59
CA TYR A 55 0.20 -0.49 -2.04
C TYR A 55 1.24 -1.54 -2.44
N GLN A 56 0.93 -2.36 -3.45
CA GLN A 56 1.73 -3.52 -3.86
C GLN A 56 2.11 -3.54 -5.35
N GLY A 57 1.58 -2.61 -6.15
CA GLY A 57 1.93 -2.49 -7.56
C GLY A 57 0.75 -2.15 -8.46
N LYS A 58 1.06 -1.90 -9.74
CA LYS A 58 0.07 -1.79 -10.82
C LYS A 58 -0.23 -3.19 -11.38
N VAL A 59 -1.43 -3.35 -11.90
CA VAL A 59 -1.86 -4.54 -12.65
C VAL A 59 -2.59 -4.10 -13.93
N HIS A 60 -2.49 -4.88 -14.99
CA HIS A 60 -3.29 -4.64 -16.20
C HIS A 60 -4.72 -5.05 -15.91
N TRP A 61 -5.64 -4.09 -15.97
CA TRP A 61 -7.03 -4.32 -15.55
C TRP A 61 -7.76 -5.30 -16.49
N GLU A 62 -7.51 -5.18 -17.80
CA GLU A 62 -8.15 -6.00 -18.83
C GLU A 62 -7.84 -7.49 -18.67
N GLU A 63 -6.59 -7.85 -18.37
CA GLU A 63 -6.16 -9.23 -18.12
C GLU A 63 -6.84 -9.83 -16.88
N MET A 64 -7.15 -8.99 -15.91
CA MET A 64 -7.69 -9.41 -14.62
C MET A 64 -9.22 -9.50 -14.60
N GLN A 65 -9.92 -8.81 -15.51
CA GLN A 65 -11.36 -8.59 -15.46
C GLN A 65 -12.19 -9.88 -15.39
N SER A 66 -11.73 -10.97 -16.04
CA SER A 66 -12.40 -12.28 -16.03
C SER A 66 -12.12 -13.11 -14.77
N SER A 67 -11.14 -12.71 -13.96
CA SER A 67 -10.63 -13.47 -12.79
C SER A 67 -10.88 -12.77 -11.46
N ILE A 68 -11.57 -11.64 -11.47
CA ILE A 68 -11.89 -10.84 -10.28
C ILE A 68 -13.40 -10.67 -10.09
N GLU A 69 -13.81 -10.53 -8.85
CA GLU A 69 -15.17 -10.21 -8.45
C GLU A 69 -15.18 -9.02 -7.49
N GLU A 70 -16.31 -8.34 -7.43
CA GLU A 70 -16.52 -7.30 -6.43
C GLU A 70 -16.49 -7.91 -5.02
N TYR A 71 -15.73 -7.28 -4.15
CA TYR A 71 -15.49 -7.77 -2.79
C TYR A 71 -16.18 -6.90 -1.74
N SER A 72 -15.96 -5.60 -1.80
CA SER A 72 -16.44 -4.63 -0.82
C SER A 72 -16.31 -3.21 -1.37
N VAL A 73 -16.77 -2.23 -0.61
CA VAL A 73 -16.56 -0.80 -0.87
C VAL A 73 -15.67 -0.25 0.24
N SER A 74 -14.70 0.58 -0.13
CA SER A 74 -13.83 1.28 0.82
C SER A 74 -14.60 2.32 1.63
N ASP A 75 -14.02 2.77 2.74
CA ASP A 75 -14.61 3.83 3.57
C ASP A 75 -14.74 5.17 2.78
N GLU A 76 -13.97 5.31 1.71
CA GLU A 76 -14.00 6.47 0.79
C GLU A 76 -14.91 6.23 -0.44
N GLY A 77 -15.69 5.14 -0.47
CA GLY A 77 -16.63 4.83 -1.56
C GLY A 77 -15.98 4.18 -2.79
N THR A 78 -14.74 3.70 -2.69
CA THR A 78 -14.04 3.05 -3.81
C THR A 78 -14.39 1.57 -3.86
N VAL A 79 -14.87 1.08 -5.01
CA VAL A 79 -15.15 -0.35 -5.21
C VAL A 79 -13.85 -1.16 -5.16
N LEU A 80 -13.85 -2.20 -4.34
CA LEU A 80 -12.74 -3.11 -4.12
C LEU A 80 -13.07 -4.47 -4.73
N TYR A 81 -12.08 -5.06 -5.38
CA TYR A 81 -12.20 -6.34 -6.05
C TYR A 81 -11.27 -7.36 -5.42
N LYS A 82 -11.63 -8.64 -5.46
CA LYS A 82 -10.77 -9.76 -5.10
C LYS A 82 -10.70 -10.75 -6.25
N ALA A 83 -9.68 -11.61 -6.24
CA ALA A 83 -9.64 -12.71 -7.20
C ALA A 83 -10.70 -13.77 -6.86
N LEU A 84 -11.30 -14.36 -7.88
CA LEU A 84 -12.28 -15.44 -7.75
C LEU A 84 -11.69 -16.62 -6.96
N GLY A 85 -12.51 -17.23 -6.11
CA GLY A 85 -12.10 -18.39 -5.31
C GLY A 85 -11.11 -18.09 -4.17
N THR A 86 -10.80 -16.82 -3.91
CA THR A 86 -9.96 -16.45 -2.76
C THR A 86 -10.75 -16.35 -1.45
N PRO A 87 -10.14 -16.73 -0.30
CA PRO A 87 -10.78 -16.66 1.01
C PRO A 87 -11.11 -15.22 1.40
N VAL A 88 -12.01 -15.05 2.38
CA VAL A 88 -12.30 -13.75 3.00
C VAL A 88 -11.65 -13.75 4.40
N PRO A 89 -10.73 -12.82 4.72
CA PRO A 89 -10.26 -11.71 3.89
C PRO A 89 -9.31 -12.14 2.74
N PRO A 90 -9.36 -11.49 1.57
CA PRO A 90 -8.55 -11.88 0.42
C PRO A 90 -7.06 -11.58 0.62
N PRO A 91 -6.17 -12.35 -0.02
CA PRO A 91 -4.73 -12.11 0.04
C PRO A 91 -4.33 -10.80 -0.64
N TRP A 92 -5.08 -10.42 -1.68
CA TRP A 92 -4.90 -9.21 -2.47
C TRP A 92 -6.22 -8.51 -2.70
N ILE A 93 -6.21 -7.19 -2.61
CA ILE A 93 -7.34 -6.33 -2.91
C ILE A 93 -6.97 -5.53 -4.16
N TYR A 94 -7.86 -5.49 -5.15
CA TYR A 94 -7.64 -4.79 -6.40
C TYR A 94 -8.55 -3.58 -6.49
N VAL A 95 -8.03 -2.50 -7.05
CA VAL A 95 -8.76 -1.26 -7.26
C VAL A 95 -8.54 -0.78 -8.68
N ARG A 96 -9.64 -0.45 -9.36
CA ARG A 96 -9.64 0.08 -10.71
C ARG A 96 -9.44 1.60 -10.68
N LYS A 97 -8.67 2.14 -11.63
CA LYS A 97 -8.62 3.57 -11.92
C LYS A 97 -8.65 3.80 -13.42
N GLY A 98 -9.74 4.36 -13.92
CA GLY A 98 -9.98 4.48 -15.36
C GLY A 98 -10.16 3.12 -16.04
N ASN A 99 -9.90 3.05 -17.35
CA ASN A 99 -10.30 1.88 -18.12
C ASN A 99 -9.31 0.70 -18.01
N ASN A 100 -8.00 0.97 -18.04
CA ASN A 100 -6.97 -0.06 -18.24
C ASN A 100 -6.03 -0.26 -17.04
N GLN A 101 -6.05 0.65 -16.07
CA GLN A 101 -5.13 0.62 -14.94
C GLN A 101 -5.81 0.05 -13.70
N GLY A 102 -5.24 -1.04 -13.19
CA GLY A 102 -5.55 -1.57 -11.88
C GLY A 102 -4.39 -1.35 -10.91
N TYR A 103 -4.71 -1.36 -9.62
CA TYR A 103 -3.74 -1.31 -8.56
C TYR A 103 -4.01 -2.42 -7.56
N ARG A 104 -2.94 -3.05 -7.09
CA ARG A 104 -2.98 -4.13 -6.11
C ARG A 104 -2.60 -3.59 -4.74
N TYR A 105 -3.34 -4.04 -3.74
CA TYR A 105 -3.19 -3.69 -2.35
C TYR A 105 -3.20 -4.92 -1.46
N LYS A 106 -2.74 -4.73 -0.22
CA LYS A 106 -2.80 -5.73 0.84
C LYS A 106 -3.19 -5.04 2.15
N VAL A 107 -3.95 -5.73 2.99
CA VAL A 107 -4.16 -5.31 4.38
C VAL A 107 -2.81 -5.37 5.11
N PRO A 108 -2.34 -4.27 5.71
CA PRO A 108 -1.10 -4.30 6.47
C PRO A 108 -1.24 -5.29 7.63
N LYS A 109 -0.31 -6.22 7.73
CA LYS A 109 -0.27 -7.23 8.81
C LYS A 109 1.06 -7.10 9.54
N LEU A 110 1.01 -7.25 10.85
CA LEU A 110 2.22 -7.37 11.66
C LEU A 110 2.90 -8.70 11.34
N PRO A 111 4.21 -8.72 11.06
CA PRO A 111 4.90 -9.95 10.68
C PRO A 111 4.91 -11.02 11.79
N TRP A 112 4.63 -10.65 13.04
CA TRP A 112 4.50 -11.57 14.19
C TRP A 112 3.06 -11.97 14.54
N LYS A 113 2.04 -11.48 13.82
CA LYS A 113 0.63 -11.92 13.98
C LYS A 113 0.22 -12.85 12.83
N LEU A 114 1.12 -13.76 12.44
CA LEU A 114 0.85 -14.80 11.44
C LEU A 114 -0.06 -15.88 12.01
#